data_AF-A0A920PW27-F1
#
_entry.id   AF-A0A920PW27-F1
#
_cell.length_a   1.000
_cell.length_b   1.000
_cell.length_c   1.000
_cell.angle_alpha   90.00
_cell.angle_beta   90.00
_cell.angle_gamma   90.00
#
_symmetry.space_group_name_H-M   'P 1'
#
loop_
_entity.id
_entity.type
_entity.pdbx_description
1 polymer ?
#
loop_
_entity_poly.entity_id
_entity_poly.type
_entity_poly.pdbx_seq_one_letter_code
_entity_poly.pdbx_strand_id
1 'polypeptide(L)'
;MFNHGGERVVFLGDIVPTPHHLNLVAISAFDSSPEKTLEQKRDLLTQAEQQGWLLVFSHGNDTKAGYLERRGEMGYLRPVDL
;
A
#
# COMPACT_ATOMS: atom_id res chain seq x y z
N MET A 1 -5.67 -10.40 -1.66
CA MET A 1 -4.29 -10.90 -1.50
C MET A 1 -4.18 -12.17 -2.33
N PHE A 2 -3.18 -12.24 -3.20
CA PHE A 2 -2.86 -13.41 -4.00
C PHE A 2 -1.52 -13.98 -3.52
N ASN A 3 -1.44 -15.31 -3.39
CA ASN A 3 -0.21 -16.00 -2.98
C ASN A 3 0.20 -16.95 -4.10
N HIS A 4 1.44 -16.83 -4.58
CA HIS A 4 2.00 -17.77 -5.56
C HIS A 4 3.50 -17.97 -5.30
N GLY A 5 3.95 -19.22 -5.15
CA GLY A 5 5.39 -19.54 -5.03
C GLY A 5 6.12 -18.86 -3.85
N GLY A 6 5.40 -18.43 -2.81
CA GLY A 6 5.96 -17.68 -1.67
C GLY A 6 5.83 -16.15 -1.78
N GLU A 7 5.50 -15.64 -2.97
CA GLU A 7 5.24 -14.23 -3.18
C GLU A 7 3.80 -13.86 -2.83
N ARG A 8 3.65 -12.73 -2.13
CA ARG A 8 2.38 -12.19 -1.66
C ARG A 8 2.11 -10.89 -2.39
N VAL A 9 0.98 -10.80 -3.08
CA VAL A 9 0.57 -9.61 -3.84
C VAL A 9 -0.72 -9.07 -3.28
N VAL A 10 -0.78 -7.75 -3.11
CA VAL A 10 -2.01 -7.05 -2.71
C VAL A 10 -2.35 -5.96 -3.71
N PHE A 11 -3.60 -5.99 -4.18
CA PHE A 11 -4.18 -4.89 -4.93
C PHE A 11 -4.83 -3.92 -3.95
N LEU A 12 -4.38 -2.68 -3.95
CA LEU A 12 -4.73 -1.70 -2.92
C LEU A 12 -6.08 -1.03 -3.15
N GLY A 13 -6.59 -1.00 -4.39
CA GLY A 13 -7.83 -0.28 -4.68
C GLY A 13 -7.77 1.17 -4.17
N ASP A 14 -8.88 1.66 -3.65
CA ASP A 14 -8.99 3.07 -3.26
C ASP A 14 -8.48 3.39 -1.83
N ILE A 15 -8.04 2.40 -1.05
CA ILE A 15 -7.43 2.69 0.27
C ILE A 15 -6.05 3.34 0.12
N VAL A 16 -5.33 2.97 -0.95
CA VAL A 16 -4.05 3.56 -1.37
C VAL A 16 -4.01 3.53 -2.91
N PRO A 17 -4.69 4.47 -3.58
CA PRO A 17 -4.89 4.42 -5.02
C PRO A 17 -3.60 4.70 -5.81
N THR A 18 -2.69 5.49 -5.25
CA THR A 18 -1.40 5.82 -5.87
C THR A 18 -0.30 5.81 -4.79
N PRO A 19 1.00 5.77 -5.17
CA PRO A 19 2.11 5.88 -4.22
C PRO A 19 2.03 7.12 -3.30
N HIS A 20 1.49 8.23 -3.80
CA HIS A 20 1.35 9.47 -3.03
C HIS A 20 0.35 9.35 -1.86
N HIS A 21 -0.49 8.30 -1.87
CA HIS A 21 -1.43 8.00 -0.80
C HIS A 21 -0.84 7.04 0.24
N LEU A 22 0.46 6.73 0.23
CA LEU A 22 1.05 5.87 1.28
C LEU A 22 1.05 6.52 2.67
N ASN A 23 0.96 7.85 2.75
CA ASN A 23 0.79 8.54 4.02
C ASN A 23 -0.54 8.09 4.68
N LEU A 24 -0.48 7.66 5.95
CA LEU A 24 -1.64 7.17 6.69
C LEU A 24 -2.79 8.18 6.75
N VAL A 25 -2.48 9.49 6.81
CA VAL A 25 -3.53 10.52 6.88
C VAL A 25 -4.18 10.84 5.54
N ALA A 26 -3.63 10.34 4.42
CA ALA A 26 -4.23 10.50 3.11
C ALA A 26 -5.43 9.54 2.99
N ILE A 27 -6.63 10.03 3.30
CA ILE A 27 -7.89 9.27 3.29
C ILE A 27 -8.87 9.95 2.33
N SER A 28 -9.71 9.18 1.64
CA SER A 28 -10.63 9.71 0.65
C SER A 28 -11.71 10.57 1.30
N ALA A 29 -12.10 11.66 0.64
CA ALA A 29 -13.26 12.45 1.08
C ALA A 29 -14.60 11.69 0.95
N PHE A 30 -14.61 10.59 0.21
CA PHE A 30 -15.77 9.71 0.04
C PHE A 30 -15.85 8.61 1.12
N ASP A 31 -14.83 8.45 1.97
CA ASP A 31 -14.86 7.48 3.05
C ASP A 31 -15.97 7.82 4.07
N SER A 32 -16.87 6.87 4.31
CA SER A 32 -17.96 7.05 5.27
C SER A 32 -17.52 6.93 6.73
N SER A 33 -16.33 6.38 6.98
CA SER A 33 -15.75 6.17 8.31
C SER A 33 -14.22 6.30 8.26
N PRO A 34 -13.68 7.53 8.15
CA PRO A 34 -12.24 7.77 7.97
C PRO A 34 -11.36 7.13 9.05
N GLU A 35 -11.83 7.06 10.29
CA GLU A 35 -11.13 6.42 11.41
C GLU A 35 -10.93 4.92 11.20
N LYS A 36 -11.93 4.23 10.62
CA LYS A 36 -11.82 2.81 10.26
C LYS A 36 -10.91 2.61 9.07
N THR A 37 -11.00 3.49 8.07
CA THR A 37 -10.11 3.46 6.90
C THR A 37 -8.65 3.66 7.34
N LEU A 38 -8.40 4.56 8.29
CA LEU A 38 -7.06 4.78 8.87
C LEU A 38 -6.52 3.52 9.57
N GLU A 39 -7.35 2.85 10.37
CA GLU A 39 -7.00 1.60 11.05
C GLU A 39 -6.66 0.49 10.04
N GLN A 40 -7.57 0.24 9.09
CA GLN A 40 -7.38 -0.77 8.04
C GLN A 40 -6.14 -0.51 7.21
N LYS A 41 -5.91 0.74 6.81
CA LYS A 41 -4.74 1.15 6.02
C LYS A 41 -3.44 0.92 6.78
N ARG A 42 -3.41 1.28 8.07
CA ARG A 42 -2.24 1.08 8.94
C ARG A 42 -1.92 -0.40 9.09
N ASP A 43 -2.93 -1.23 9.36
CA ASP A 43 -2.73 -2.67 9.51
C ASP A 43 -2.28 -3.33 8.20
N LEU A 44 -2.86 -2.91 7.08
CA LEU A 44 -2.52 -3.39 5.75
C LEU A 44 -1.05 -3.07 5.40
N LEU A 45 -0.65 -1.80 5.54
CA LEU A 45 0.69 -1.35 5.19
C LEU A 45 1.75 -1.93 6.14
N THR A 46 1.43 -2.08 7.43
CA THR A 46 2.31 -2.73 8.41
C THR A 46 2.55 -4.19 8.05
N GLN A 47 1.51 -4.93 7.70
CA GLN A 47 1.66 -6.32 7.26
C GLN A 47 2.44 -6.44 5.95
N ALA A 48 2.15 -5.55 4.99
CA ALA A 48 2.85 -5.54 3.72
C ALA A 48 4.34 -5.24 3.87
N GLU A 49 4.71 -4.28 4.73
CA GLU A 49 6.10 -3.96 5.07
C GLU A 49 6.79 -5.17 5.72
N GLN A 50 6.19 -5.73 6.78
CA GLN A 50 6.80 -6.82 7.57
C GLN A 50 6.97 -8.12 6.78
N GLN A 51 6.07 -8.39 5.85
CA GLN A 51 6.01 -9.66 5.12
C GLN A 51 6.47 -9.53 3.67
N GLY A 52 6.91 -8.34 3.23
CA GLY A 52 7.43 -8.09 1.89
C GLY A 52 6.39 -8.30 0.79
N TRP A 53 5.17 -7.76 0.96
CA TRP A 53 4.14 -7.88 -0.07
C TRP A 53 4.43 -6.94 -1.25
N LEU A 54 4.16 -7.41 -2.47
CA LEU A 54 4.08 -6.56 -3.65
C LEU A 54 2.77 -5.77 -3.59
N LEU A 55 2.89 -4.45 -3.49
CA LEU A 55 1.77 -3.51 -3.53
C LEU A 55 1.45 -3.17 -4.99
N VAL A 56 0.20 -3.29 -5.40
CA VAL A 56 -0.30 -2.88 -6.72
C VAL A 56 -1.30 -1.75 -6.55
N PHE A 57 -1.03 -0.61 -7.19
CA PHE A 57 -1.82 0.61 -7.09
C PHE A 57 -2.90 0.63 -8.20
N SER A 58 -4.14 0.95 -7.84
CA SER A 58 -5.26 1.01 -8.81
C SER A 58 -5.15 2.18 -9.80
N HIS A 59 -4.55 3.29 -9.37
CA HIS A 59 -4.38 4.52 -10.15
C HIS A 59 -2.90 4.94 -10.25
N GLY A 60 -1.98 3.99 -10.11
CA GLY A 60 -0.54 4.23 -10.24
C GLY A 60 -0.10 4.29 -11.70
N ASN A 61 -0.13 5.49 -12.31
CA ASN A 61 0.29 5.67 -13.71
C ASN A 61 1.80 5.53 -13.89
N ASP A 62 2.59 6.36 -13.19
CA ASP A 62 4.05 6.35 -13.29
C ASP A 62 4.66 5.15 -12.55
N THR A 63 4.13 4.85 -11.36
CA THR A 63 4.53 3.70 -10.54
C THR A 63 3.30 2.83 -10.28
N LYS A 64 3.24 1.69 -10.98
CA LYS A 64 2.12 0.73 -10.90
C LYS A 64 2.21 -0.18 -9.68
N ALA A 65 3.43 -0.53 -9.26
CA ALA A 65 3.65 -1.40 -8.12
C ALA A 65 5.01 -1.17 -7.44
N GLY A 66 5.14 -1.70 -6.23
CA GLY A 66 6.40 -1.68 -5.49
C GLY A 66 6.32 -2.41 -4.16
N TYR A 67 7.47 -2.56 -3.50
CA TYR A 67 7.56 -3.12 -2.15
C TYR A 67 7.73 -1.99 -1.14
N LEU A 68 7.02 -2.09 -0.01
CA LEU A 68 7.19 -1.17 1.09
C LEU A 68 8.32 -1.66 1.99
N GLU A 69 9.35 -0.85 2.17
CA GLU A 69 10.54 -1.15 2.96
C GLU A 69 10.73 -0.10 4.05
N ARG A 70 11.33 -0.49 5.16
CA ARG A 70 11.67 0.45 6.24
C ARG A 70 13.06 1.04 6.01
N ARG A 71 13.16 2.37 5.93
CA ARG A 71 14.44 3.11 5.94
C ARG A 71 14.48 4.05 7.14
N GLY A 72 14.95 3.52 8.28
CA GLY A 72 14.96 4.24 9.56
C GLY A 72 13.55 4.41 10.11
N GLU A 73 13.14 5.65 10.37
CA GLU A 73 11.78 5.96 10.83
C GLU A 73 10.78 6.13 9.67
N MET A 74 11.26 6.22 8.42
CA MET A 74 10.42 6.45 7.26
C MET A 74 10.19 5.17 6.45
N GLY A 75 8.96 4.98 5.99
CA GLY A 75 8.65 4.00 4.95
C GLY A 75 9.18 4.48 3.60
N TYR A 76 9.78 3.57 2.83
CA TYR A 76 10.27 3.79 1.49
C TYR A 76 9.59 2.81 0.53
N LEU A 77 9.01 3.34 -0.55
CA LEU A 77 8.50 2.51 -1.63
C LEU A 77 9.63 2.21 -2.61
N ARG A 78 9.99 0.94 -2.75
CA ARG A 78 10.87 0.47 -3.83
C ARG A 78 10.01 0.09 -5.04
N PRO A 79 9.99 0.90 -6.12
CA PRO A 79 9.18 0.60 -7.30
C PRO A 79 9.68 -0.66 -8.01
N VAL A 80 8.78 -1.30 -8.76
CA VAL A 80 9.11 -2.36 -9.71
C VAL A 80 8.53 -2.05 -11.07
N ASP A 81 9.24 -2.46 -12.12
CA ASP A 81 8.75 -2.38 -13.48
C ASP A 81 7.80 -3.56 -13.75
N LEU A 82 6.56 -3.24 -14.13
CA LEU A 82 5.51 -4.18 -14.54
C LEU A 82 5.11 -3.97 -16.01
#